data_AF-A0A641AR79-F1
#
_entry.id   AF-A0A641AR79-F1
#
_cell.length_a   1.000
_cell.length_b   1.000
_cell.length_c   1.000
_cell.angle_alpha   90.00
_cell.angle_beta   90.00
_cell.angle_gamma   90.00
#
_symmetry.space_group_name_H-M   'P 1'
#
loop_
_entity.id
_entity.type
_entity.pdbx_description
1 polymer ?
#
loop_
_entity_poly.entity_id
_entity_poly.type
_entity_poly.pdbx_seq_one_letter_code
_entity_poly.pdbx_strand_id
1 'polypeptide(L)'
;MRLSILSRLTGAVVAAAVGSAVLTSAPATAATPQGVTKETAMRAINGFRNSLTGGSWNDQFEGRTATYEILNRSCDLKPGEEIGDLDAMPAAVRRNVDVMVAAGYIFDEDEDYIRTCVIGVAVATFAGASMTGSTSLLVDVRSDATGETARAAMPGTLSGDVTVTGPLSVGASDTVEQAMLSATGHNVTTTIGTIVTNVPKTAAQKKKAKKAYSAQMSSARKALKKALKKAGKDKRKVKAAKKTFAKKQRKARSVYAVARNNTRVVTTGPVTRKTPFTTATPWL
;
A
#
# COMPACT_ATOMS: atom_id res chain seq x y z
N MET A 1 26.97 34.42 -53.06
CA MET A 1 25.60 34.25 -52.52
C MET A 1 25.51 32.81 -51.99
N ARG A 2 25.74 32.58 -50.69
CA ARG A 2 24.76 32.49 -49.58
C ARG A 2 23.62 31.47 -49.81
N LEU A 3 23.54 30.53 -48.84
CA LEU A 3 22.39 29.74 -48.36
C LEU A 3 21.99 28.55 -49.27
N SER A 4 21.67 27.32 -48.82
CA SER A 4 21.14 26.87 -47.53
C SER A 4 21.47 25.39 -47.26
N ILE A 5 21.66 25.10 -45.97
CA ILE A 5 21.60 23.80 -45.31
C ILE A 5 20.12 23.37 -45.23
N LEU A 6 19.78 22.08 -45.42
CA LEU A 6 18.84 21.36 -44.53
C LEU A 6 18.75 19.87 -44.85
N SER A 7 19.45 19.10 -44.02
CA SER A 7 19.22 17.70 -43.73
C SER A 7 17.79 17.46 -43.26
N ARG A 8 17.08 16.47 -43.82
CA ARG A 8 15.96 15.83 -43.13
C ARG A 8 16.41 14.46 -42.61
N LEU A 9 16.81 14.47 -41.34
CA LEU A 9 16.94 13.29 -40.50
C LEU A 9 15.53 12.77 -40.20
N THR A 10 15.18 11.60 -40.74
CA THR A 10 14.10 10.77 -40.25
C THR A 10 14.52 10.18 -38.89
N GLY A 11 14.31 10.94 -37.82
CA GLY A 11 14.30 10.42 -36.46
C GLY A 11 12.91 9.87 -36.18
N ALA A 12 12.77 8.55 -36.15
CA ALA A 12 11.61 7.90 -35.58
C ALA A 12 11.55 8.28 -34.08
N VAL A 13 10.68 9.24 -33.76
CA VAL A 13 10.26 9.52 -32.39
C VAL A 13 9.37 8.35 -32.01
N VAL A 14 9.93 7.38 -31.27
CA VAL A 14 9.11 6.46 -30.49
C VAL A 14 8.46 7.33 -29.43
N ALA A 15 7.23 7.77 -29.71
CA ALA A 15 6.36 8.37 -28.73
C ALA A 15 6.09 7.29 -27.68
N ALA A 16 6.90 7.27 -26.62
CA ALA A 16 6.48 6.67 -25.38
C ALA A 16 5.30 7.52 -24.91
N ALA A 17 4.10 7.04 -25.21
CA ALA A 17 2.88 7.53 -24.60
C ALA A 17 3.04 7.33 -23.09
N VAL A 18 3.56 8.34 -22.42
CA VAL A 18 3.38 8.50 -20.97
C VAL A 18 1.93 8.91 -20.83
N GLY A 19 1.06 7.90 -20.86
CA GLY A 19 -0.30 8.07 -20.39
C GLY A 19 -0.19 8.46 -18.92
N SER A 20 -0.29 9.75 -18.65
CA SER A 20 -0.53 10.29 -17.31
C SER A 20 -1.93 9.84 -16.90
N ALA A 21 -2.06 8.56 -16.54
CA ALA A 21 -3.12 8.14 -15.65
C ALA A 21 -2.77 8.77 -14.32
N VAL A 22 -3.36 9.94 -14.04
CA VAL A 22 -3.61 10.38 -12.68
C VAL A 22 -4.58 9.34 -12.11
N LEU A 23 -4.04 8.20 -11.68
CA LEU A 23 -4.68 7.38 -10.70
C LEU A 23 -4.58 8.18 -9.41
N THR A 24 -5.57 9.04 -9.18
CA THR A 24 -6.04 9.22 -7.82
C THR A 24 -6.33 7.81 -7.31
N SER A 25 -5.38 7.24 -6.57
CA SER A 25 -5.61 6.08 -5.73
C SER A 25 -6.59 6.53 -4.65
N ALA A 26 -7.87 6.67 -5.01
CA ALA A 26 -8.92 6.59 -4.04
C ALA A 26 -8.72 5.23 -3.37
N PRO A 27 -8.47 5.16 -2.05
CA PRO A 27 -8.59 3.89 -1.39
C PRO A 27 -10.05 3.48 -1.64
N ALA A 28 -10.26 2.43 -2.41
CA ALA A 28 -11.51 1.73 -2.32
C ALA A 28 -11.46 1.03 -0.95
N THR A 29 -11.72 1.79 0.11
CA THR A 29 -12.20 1.28 1.40
C THR A 29 -13.58 0.72 1.10
N ALA A 30 -13.61 -0.45 0.46
CA ALA A 30 -14.85 -1.13 0.17
C ALA A 30 -15.44 -1.51 1.52
N ALA A 31 -16.59 -0.94 1.85
CA ALA A 31 -17.31 -1.32 3.05
C ALA A 31 -17.55 -2.84 3.03
N THR A 32 -17.62 -3.45 4.22
CA THR A 32 -18.01 -4.87 4.33
C THR A 32 -19.39 -5.08 3.67
N PRO A 33 -19.84 -6.33 3.43
CA PRO A 33 -21.20 -6.57 2.98
C PRO A 33 -22.27 -5.93 3.89
N GLN A 34 -21.97 -5.79 5.18
CA GLN A 34 -22.80 -5.07 6.16
C GLN A 34 -22.63 -3.54 6.14
N GLY A 35 -21.85 -2.99 5.21
CA GLY A 35 -21.59 -1.56 5.09
C GLY A 35 -20.57 -1.02 6.11
N VAL A 36 -19.85 -1.84 6.87
CA VAL A 36 -18.87 -1.35 7.85
C VAL A 36 -17.59 -0.89 7.15
N THR A 37 -17.14 0.33 7.43
CA THR A 37 -15.91 0.89 6.85
C THR A 37 -14.71 0.71 7.77
N LYS A 38 -13.50 0.73 7.20
CA LYS A 38 -12.24 0.74 7.96
C LYS A 38 -12.19 1.92 8.93
N GLU A 39 -12.66 3.10 8.51
CA GLU A 39 -12.67 4.31 9.32
C GLU A 39 -13.59 4.18 10.53
N THR A 40 -14.78 3.59 10.35
CA THR A 40 -15.71 3.30 11.48
C THR A 40 -15.09 2.26 12.42
N ALA A 41 -14.53 1.16 11.91
CA ALA A 41 -13.87 0.14 12.72
C ALA A 41 -12.66 0.68 13.50
N MET A 42 -11.80 1.48 12.86
CA MET A 42 -10.67 2.11 13.53
C MET A 42 -11.11 3.13 14.59
N ARG A 43 -12.19 3.89 14.36
CA ARG A 43 -12.76 4.80 15.36
C ARG A 43 -13.27 4.04 16.58
N ALA A 44 -14.03 2.97 16.37
CA ALA A 44 -14.50 2.10 17.45
C ALA A 44 -13.33 1.56 18.29
N ILE A 45 -12.37 0.91 17.63
CA ILE A 45 -11.20 0.29 18.27
C ILE A 45 -10.35 1.31 19.03
N ASN A 46 -10.06 2.46 18.42
CA ASN A 46 -9.22 3.48 19.06
C ASN A 46 -9.95 4.16 20.22
N GLY A 47 -11.26 4.42 20.11
CA GLY A 47 -12.03 5.05 21.19
C GLY A 47 -12.06 4.18 22.45
N PHE A 48 -12.33 2.88 22.30
CA PHE A 48 -12.28 1.94 23.43
C PHE A 48 -10.87 1.75 23.98
N ARG A 49 -9.85 1.69 23.12
CA ARG A 49 -8.46 1.61 23.58
C ARG A 49 -8.03 2.84 24.38
N ASN A 50 -8.37 4.02 23.88
CA ASN A 50 -8.08 5.28 24.55
C ASN A 50 -8.80 5.33 25.91
N SER A 51 -10.07 4.90 25.97
CA SER A 51 -10.85 4.77 27.21
C SER A 51 -10.11 3.97 28.28
N LEU A 52 -9.61 2.78 27.92
CA LEU A 52 -8.88 1.89 28.83
C LEU A 52 -7.56 2.49 29.37
N THR A 53 -7.01 3.49 28.69
CA THR A 53 -5.77 4.18 29.07
C THR A 53 -5.98 5.54 29.72
N GLY A 54 -7.22 5.89 30.10
CA GLY A 54 -7.54 7.19 30.69
C GLY A 54 -7.72 8.32 29.67
N GLY A 55 -8.19 7.99 28.46
CA GLY A 55 -8.52 8.94 27.41
C GLY A 55 -9.66 9.90 27.77
N SER A 56 -9.91 10.88 26.90
CA SER A 56 -10.95 11.88 27.14
C SER A 56 -12.36 11.30 27.00
N TRP A 57 -13.36 11.95 27.59
CA TRP A 57 -14.77 11.58 27.41
C TRP A 57 -15.19 11.58 25.93
N ASN A 58 -14.62 12.49 25.12
CA ASN A 58 -14.88 12.53 23.67
C ASN A 58 -14.38 11.27 22.95
N ASP A 59 -13.20 10.74 23.32
CA ASP A 59 -12.67 9.50 22.74
C ASP A 59 -13.61 8.31 23.03
N GLN A 60 -14.17 8.26 24.24
CA GLN A 60 -15.12 7.23 24.65
C GLN A 60 -16.42 7.35 23.87
N PHE A 61 -16.97 8.56 23.74
CA PHE A 61 -18.20 8.83 23.01
C PHE A 61 -18.08 8.47 21.53
N GLU A 62 -16.98 8.87 20.88
CA GLU A 62 -16.71 8.50 19.48
C GLU A 62 -16.56 6.98 19.31
N GLY A 63 -15.86 6.31 20.24
CA GLY A 63 -15.70 4.86 20.26
C GLY A 63 -17.03 4.11 20.38
N ARG A 64 -17.88 4.52 21.34
CA ARG A 64 -19.22 3.94 21.53
C ARG A 64 -20.13 4.19 20.34
N THR A 65 -20.15 5.41 19.80
CA THR A 65 -20.97 5.75 18.61
C THR A 65 -20.58 4.90 17.40
N ALA A 66 -19.28 4.75 17.13
CA ALA A 66 -18.79 3.92 16.04
C ALA A 66 -19.09 2.43 16.28
N THR A 67 -19.02 1.96 17.53
CA THR A 67 -19.35 0.56 17.88
C THR A 67 -20.84 0.29 17.72
N TYR A 68 -21.70 1.21 18.15
CA TYR A 68 -23.14 1.15 17.92
C TYR A 68 -23.46 1.05 16.42
N GLU A 69 -22.81 1.87 15.58
CA GLU A 69 -23.00 1.81 14.12
C GLU A 69 -22.64 0.43 13.54
N ILE A 70 -21.57 -0.20 14.03
CA ILE A 70 -21.15 -1.54 13.60
C ILE A 70 -22.16 -2.59 14.07
N LEU A 71 -22.57 -2.56 15.34
CA LEU A 71 -23.53 -3.50 15.93
C LEU A 71 -24.89 -3.39 15.23
N ASN A 72 -25.40 -2.17 15.05
CA ASN A 72 -26.69 -1.92 14.38
C ASN A 72 -26.74 -2.50 12.95
N ARG A 73 -25.60 -2.51 12.24
CA ARG A 73 -25.48 -3.09 10.90
C ARG A 73 -25.27 -4.61 10.90
N SER A 74 -24.80 -5.18 12.01
CA SER A 74 -24.33 -6.56 12.06
C SER A 74 -25.24 -7.49 12.85
N CYS A 75 -26.04 -6.97 13.78
CA CYS A 75 -26.83 -7.76 14.74
C CYS A 75 -28.24 -8.15 14.27
N ASP A 76 -28.62 -7.77 13.04
CA ASP A 76 -29.92 -8.08 12.43
C ASP A 76 -31.08 -7.72 13.38
N LEU A 77 -31.19 -6.44 13.72
CA LEU A 77 -32.25 -5.93 14.60
C LEU A 77 -33.60 -6.02 13.89
N LYS A 78 -34.61 -6.55 14.58
CA LYS A 78 -35.99 -6.56 14.08
C LYS A 78 -36.67 -5.21 14.33
N PRO A 79 -37.79 -4.91 13.64
CA PRO A 79 -38.61 -3.76 13.98
C PRO A 79 -39.00 -3.78 15.46
N GLY A 80 -38.80 -2.66 16.16
CA GLY A 80 -39.04 -2.53 17.60
C GLY A 80 -37.86 -2.94 18.48
N GLU A 81 -36.81 -3.57 17.94
CA GLU A 81 -35.59 -3.89 18.69
C GLU A 81 -34.58 -2.73 18.62
N GLU A 82 -33.92 -2.44 19.74
CA GLU A 82 -32.82 -1.48 19.81
C GLU A 82 -31.63 -1.98 20.65
N ILE A 83 -30.45 -1.40 20.42
CA ILE A 83 -29.28 -1.64 21.27
C ILE A 83 -29.31 -0.64 22.42
N GLY A 84 -29.69 -1.10 23.61
CA GLY A 84 -29.79 -0.26 24.81
C GLY A 84 -28.45 -0.02 25.50
N ASP A 85 -27.56 -1.00 25.46
CA ASP A 85 -26.18 -0.87 25.93
C ASP A 85 -25.20 -1.66 25.05
N LEU A 86 -23.92 -1.35 25.17
CA LEU A 86 -22.85 -2.01 24.43
C LEU A 86 -21.55 -2.03 25.21
N ASP A 87 -20.78 -3.09 24.94
CA ASP A 87 -19.41 -3.26 25.40
C ASP A 87 -18.50 -3.59 24.22
N ALA A 88 -17.23 -3.18 24.31
CA ALA A 88 -16.23 -3.64 23.36
C ALA A 88 -14.84 -3.71 24.01
N MET A 89 -14.07 -4.72 23.61
CA MET A 89 -12.69 -4.92 24.03
C MET A 89 -11.78 -5.04 22.81
N PRO A 90 -10.97 -4.01 22.51
CA PRO A 90 -9.94 -4.08 21.48
C PRO A 90 -8.73 -4.87 21.97
N ALA A 91 -7.94 -5.37 21.04
CA ALA A 91 -6.65 -5.98 21.37
C ALA A 91 -5.76 -5.00 22.13
N ALA A 92 -5.12 -5.51 23.19
CA ALA A 92 -4.23 -4.72 24.04
C ALA A 92 -3.06 -4.11 23.26
N VAL A 93 -2.55 -4.81 22.23
CA VAL A 93 -1.41 -4.35 21.43
C VAL A 93 -1.84 -4.15 19.98
N ARG A 94 -1.73 -2.91 19.51
CA ARG A 94 -1.91 -2.58 18.09
C ARG A 94 -0.80 -3.20 17.25
N ARG A 95 -1.16 -4.02 16.27
CA ARG A 95 -0.24 -4.61 15.27
C ARG A 95 -0.59 -4.12 13.86
N ASN A 96 -0.06 -4.80 12.84
CA ASN A 96 -0.41 -4.56 11.43
C ASN A 96 -1.90 -4.79 11.13
N VAL A 97 -2.53 -5.63 11.95
CA VAL A 97 -3.96 -5.86 12.02
C VAL A 97 -4.37 -5.64 13.47
N ASP A 98 -5.47 -4.92 13.65
CA ASP A 98 -6.11 -4.72 14.93
C ASP A 98 -7.40 -5.52 15.01
N VAL A 99 -7.78 -5.95 16.21
CA VAL A 99 -9.00 -6.72 16.43
C VAL A 99 -9.76 -6.21 17.64
N MET A 100 -11.07 -6.42 17.64
CA MET A 100 -11.96 -6.07 18.74
C MET A 100 -13.13 -7.05 18.79
N VAL A 101 -13.53 -7.40 20.01
CA VAL A 101 -14.82 -8.03 20.27
C VAL A 101 -15.79 -6.94 20.71
N ALA A 102 -17.01 -6.93 20.19
CA ALA A 102 -18.07 -6.04 20.65
C ALA A 102 -19.34 -6.84 20.94
N ALA A 103 -20.05 -6.44 21.99
CA ALA A 103 -21.33 -6.96 22.40
C ALA A 103 -22.35 -5.82 22.45
N GLY A 104 -23.56 -6.06 21.96
CA GLY A 104 -24.71 -5.17 22.12
C GLY A 104 -25.83 -5.89 22.83
N TYR A 105 -26.37 -5.27 23.88
CA TYR A 105 -27.53 -5.75 24.61
C TYR A 105 -28.78 -5.20 23.94
N ILE A 106 -29.61 -6.11 23.43
CA ILE A 106 -30.77 -5.78 22.61
C ILE A 106 -32.03 -5.83 23.48
N PHE A 107 -32.82 -4.78 23.38
CA PHE A 107 -34.09 -4.59 24.07
C PHE A 107 -35.21 -4.49 23.04
N ASP A 108 -36.43 -4.85 23.44
CA ASP A 108 -37.64 -4.65 22.63
C ASP A 108 -38.30 -3.28 22.90
N GLU A 109 -39.50 -3.07 22.35
CA GLU A 109 -40.23 -1.80 22.43
C GLU A 109 -40.74 -1.48 23.84
N ASP A 110 -40.79 -2.47 24.73
CA ASP A 110 -41.19 -2.33 26.14
C ASP A 110 -39.96 -2.17 27.07
N GLU A 111 -38.78 -1.97 26.50
CA GLU A 111 -37.48 -1.91 27.20
C GLU A 111 -37.10 -3.22 27.92
N ASP A 112 -37.67 -4.36 27.49
CA ASP A 112 -37.31 -5.67 28.04
C ASP A 112 -36.06 -6.22 27.33
N TYR A 113 -35.08 -6.69 28.11
CA TYR A 113 -33.87 -7.32 27.58
C TYR A 113 -34.20 -8.67 26.94
N ILE A 114 -33.90 -8.82 25.64
CA ILE A 114 -34.28 -10.01 24.87
C ILE A 114 -33.09 -10.87 24.43
N ARG A 115 -31.95 -10.27 24.11
CA ARG A 115 -30.75 -11.00 23.67
C ARG A 115 -29.49 -10.14 23.71
N THR A 116 -28.34 -10.78 23.81
CA THR A 116 -27.02 -10.18 23.53
C THR A 116 -26.57 -10.59 22.12
N CYS A 117 -26.07 -9.63 21.36
CA CYS A 117 -25.41 -9.86 20.08
C CYS A 117 -23.89 -9.66 20.22
N VAL A 118 -23.09 -10.68 19.90
CA VAL A 118 -21.62 -10.62 19.95
C VAL A 118 -21.04 -10.69 18.54
N ILE A 119 -20.12 -9.78 18.23
CA ILE A 119 -19.39 -9.73 16.96
C ILE A 119 -17.89 -9.56 17.17
N GLY A 120 -17.13 -9.98 16.15
CA GLY A 120 -15.71 -9.72 16.05
C GLY A 120 -15.41 -8.77 14.90
N VAL A 121 -14.53 -7.79 15.13
CA VAL A 121 -14.06 -6.84 14.13
C VAL A 121 -12.55 -7.00 13.96
N ALA A 122 -12.08 -7.12 12.72
CA ALA A 122 -10.66 -7.08 12.36
C ALA A 122 -10.43 -5.96 11.35
N VAL A 123 -9.33 -5.21 11.49
CA VAL A 123 -9.03 -4.07 10.61
C VAL A 123 -7.54 -3.94 10.32
N ALA A 124 -7.18 -3.66 9.07
CA ALA A 124 -5.80 -3.34 8.69
C ALA A 124 -5.44 -1.94 9.22
N THR A 125 -4.34 -1.82 9.94
CA THR A 125 -3.98 -0.55 10.60
C THR A 125 -3.27 0.45 9.68
N PHE A 126 -2.74 -0.01 8.54
CA PHE A 126 -2.07 0.84 7.57
C PHE A 126 -3.03 1.29 6.46
N ALA A 127 -2.87 2.53 6.00
CA ALA A 127 -3.60 3.05 4.84
C ALA A 127 -3.25 2.24 3.58
N GLY A 128 -4.26 1.91 2.77
CA GLY A 128 -4.09 1.13 1.53
C GLY A 128 -3.63 -0.32 1.73
N ALA A 129 -3.67 -0.83 2.96
CA ALA A 129 -3.36 -2.22 3.25
C ALA A 129 -4.65 -3.03 3.42
N SER A 130 -4.64 -4.26 2.92
CA SER A 130 -5.73 -5.24 3.04
C SER A 130 -5.24 -6.49 3.78
N MET A 131 -6.15 -7.22 4.39
CA MET A 131 -5.91 -8.46 5.10
C MET A 131 -6.36 -9.65 4.27
N THR A 132 -5.67 -10.77 4.43
CA THR A 132 -6.08 -12.08 3.91
C THR A 132 -5.79 -13.12 4.98
N GLY A 133 -6.66 -14.11 5.17
CA GLY A 133 -6.47 -15.14 6.19
C GLY A 133 -7.78 -15.59 6.84
N SER A 134 -7.72 -15.93 8.11
CA SER A 134 -8.86 -16.46 8.88
C SER A 134 -9.05 -15.72 10.20
N THR A 135 -10.30 -15.66 10.64
CA THR A 135 -10.68 -15.30 12.01
C THR A 135 -11.42 -16.45 12.68
N SER A 136 -11.45 -16.42 14.02
CA SER A 136 -12.36 -17.23 14.81
C SER A 136 -12.81 -16.43 16.01
N LEU A 137 -14.12 -16.19 16.12
CA LEU A 137 -14.75 -15.66 17.33
C LEU A 137 -15.23 -16.85 18.17
N LEU A 138 -14.65 -17.02 19.34
CA LEU A 138 -15.08 -17.99 20.34
C LEU A 138 -15.89 -17.27 21.41
N VAL A 139 -17.02 -17.83 21.82
CA VAL A 139 -17.87 -17.25 22.86
C VAL A 139 -18.31 -18.37 23.81
N ASP A 140 -18.05 -18.19 25.10
CA ASP A 140 -18.54 -19.06 26.16
C ASP A 140 -19.87 -18.50 26.68
N VAL A 141 -20.91 -19.31 26.55
CA VAL A 141 -22.28 -18.98 26.92
C VAL A 141 -22.71 -19.92 28.03
N ARG A 142 -23.06 -19.37 29.19
CA ARG A 142 -23.64 -20.14 30.29
C ARG A 142 -25.16 -20.03 30.24
N SER A 143 -25.85 -21.15 30.30
CA SER A 143 -27.31 -21.12 30.48
C SER A 143 -27.64 -20.87 31.94
N ASP A 144 -28.46 -19.87 32.23
CA ASP A 144 -28.84 -19.56 33.61
C ASP A 144 -29.86 -20.56 34.17
N ALA A 145 -30.54 -21.32 33.29
CA ALA A 145 -31.45 -22.38 33.69
C ALA A 145 -30.72 -23.66 34.17
N THR A 146 -29.61 -24.03 33.53
CA THR A 146 -28.88 -25.28 33.83
C THR A 146 -27.55 -25.05 34.54
N GLY A 147 -26.99 -23.84 34.46
CA GLY A 147 -25.64 -23.51 34.93
C GLY A 147 -24.52 -24.08 34.05
N GLU A 148 -24.83 -24.73 32.93
CA GLU A 148 -23.84 -25.32 32.03
C GLU A 148 -23.29 -24.27 31.06
N THR A 149 -21.97 -24.28 30.84
CA THR A 149 -21.29 -23.41 29.87
C THR A 149 -21.00 -24.17 28.58
N ALA A 150 -21.48 -23.64 27.46
CA ALA A 150 -21.19 -24.12 26.12
C ALA A 150 -20.31 -23.13 25.36
N ARG A 151 -19.36 -23.64 24.56
CA ARG A 151 -18.50 -22.81 23.71
C ARG A 151 -19.00 -22.79 22.28
N ALA A 152 -19.42 -21.62 21.81
CA ALA A 152 -19.69 -21.36 20.41
C ALA A 152 -18.40 -20.93 19.69
N ALA A 153 -18.22 -21.39 18.45
CA ALA A 153 -17.10 -21.00 17.60
C ALA A 153 -17.61 -20.53 16.23
N MET A 154 -17.29 -19.31 15.86
CA MET A 154 -17.66 -18.70 14.59
C MET A 154 -16.41 -18.45 13.75
N PRO A 155 -16.02 -19.41 12.88
CA PRO A 155 -14.92 -19.20 11.95
C PRO A 155 -15.31 -18.18 10.88
N GLY A 156 -14.33 -17.39 10.44
CA GLY A 156 -14.50 -16.40 9.38
C GLY A 156 -13.26 -16.28 8.50
N THR A 157 -13.42 -15.60 7.37
CA THR A 157 -12.32 -15.30 6.45
C THR A 157 -11.98 -13.82 6.50
N LEU A 158 -10.69 -13.50 6.58
CA LEU A 158 -10.20 -12.13 6.44
C LEU A 158 -10.06 -11.79 4.95
N SER A 159 -10.71 -10.71 4.55
CA SER A 159 -10.61 -10.16 3.20
C SER A 159 -10.86 -8.65 3.25
N GLY A 160 -10.14 -7.89 2.43
CA GLY A 160 -10.26 -6.43 2.42
C GLY A 160 -9.54 -5.77 3.60
N ASP A 161 -9.79 -4.50 3.83
CA ASP A 161 -9.14 -3.73 4.89
C ASP A 161 -9.90 -3.72 6.22
N VAL A 162 -11.15 -4.17 6.23
CA VAL A 162 -11.97 -4.43 7.41
C VAL A 162 -12.77 -5.73 7.21
N THR A 163 -12.95 -6.50 8.29
CA THR A 163 -13.77 -7.71 8.31
C THR A 163 -14.58 -7.71 9.61
N VAL A 164 -15.87 -7.99 9.51
CA VAL A 164 -16.75 -8.23 10.67
C VAL A 164 -17.22 -9.68 10.59
N THR A 165 -17.15 -10.42 11.70
CA THR A 165 -17.67 -11.79 11.76
C THR A 165 -19.19 -11.81 11.64
N GLY A 166 -19.78 -12.98 11.42
CA GLY A 166 -21.22 -13.14 11.67
C GLY A 166 -21.56 -12.81 13.14
N PRO A 167 -22.79 -12.37 13.43
CA PRO A 167 -23.24 -12.15 14.79
C PRO A 167 -23.54 -13.48 15.49
N LEU A 168 -23.21 -13.60 16.76
CA LEU A 168 -23.75 -14.61 17.66
C LEU A 168 -24.85 -13.97 18.49
N SER A 169 -26.07 -14.48 18.40
CA SER A 169 -27.17 -14.08 19.29
C SER A 169 -27.28 -15.04 20.46
N VAL A 170 -27.30 -14.50 21.67
CA VAL A 170 -27.44 -15.21 22.94
C VAL A 170 -28.72 -14.73 23.60
N GLY A 171 -29.66 -15.64 23.90
CA GLY A 171 -30.97 -15.27 24.43
C GLY A 171 -30.90 -14.70 25.85
N ALA A 172 -31.96 -14.02 26.29
CA ALA A 172 -32.00 -13.40 27.62
C ALA A 172 -31.84 -14.37 28.80
N SER A 173 -32.10 -15.66 28.61
CA SER A 173 -31.92 -16.72 29.61
C SER A 173 -30.49 -17.25 29.72
N ASP A 174 -29.58 -16.73 28.91
CA ASP A 174 -28.19 -17.16 28.85
C ASP A 174 -27.25 -15.95 29.02
N THR A 175 -26.11 -16.18 29.64
CA THR A 175 -25.09 -15.16 29.92
C THR A 175 -23.84 -15.41 29.08
N VAL A 176 -23.29 -14.35 28.48
CA VAL A 176 -21.96 -14.40 27.86
C VAL A 176 -20.90 -14.30 28.96
N GLU A 177 -20.16 -15.38 29.21
CA GLU A 177 -19.10 -15.40 30.24
C GLU A 177 -17.75 -14.94 29.71
N GLN A 178 -17.46 -15.27 28.46
CA GLN A 178 -16.21 -14.89 27.81
C GLN A 178 -16.39 -14.82 26.31
N ALA A 179 -15.68 -13.91 25.65
CA ALA A 179 -15.53 -13.94 24.20
C ALA A 179 -14.08 -13.73 23.80
N MET A 180 -13.65 -14.29 22.68
CA MET A 180 -12.30 -14.11 22.15
C MET A 180 -12.33 -14.09 20.64
N LEU A 181 -11.85 -13.00 20.06
CA LEU A 181 -11.57 -12.94 18.63
C LEU A 181 -10.09 -13.24 18.39
N SER A 182 -9.83 -14.22 17.54
CA SER A 182 -8.50 -14.52 17.01
C SER A 182 -8.45 -14.27 15.50
N ALA A 183 -7.31 -13.80 15.00
CA ALA A 183 -7.08 -13.51 13.59
C ALA A 183 -5.64 -13.86 13.19
N THR A 184 -5.51 -14.62 12.11
CA THR A 184 -4.23 -15.08 11.55
C THR A 184 -4.22 -14.91 10.04
N GLY A 185 -3.09 -14.44 9.50
CA GLY A 185 -3.02 -14.22 8.05
C GLY A 185 -1.87 -13.33 7.60
N HIS A 186 -2.10 -12.61 6.51
CA HIS A 186 -1.16 -11.68 5.91
C HIS A 186 -1.79 -10.31 5.72
N ASN A 187 -1.07 -9.28 6.16
CA ASN A 187 -1.32 -7.91 5.76
C ASN A 187 -0.65 -7.67 4.39
N VAL A 188 -1.40 -7.15 3.44
CA VAL A 188 -1.03 -6.99 2.03
C VAL A 188 -0.99 -5.51 1.71
N THR A 189 0.16 -5.02 1.27
CA THR A 189 0.33 -3.63 0.84
C THR A 189 0.89 -3.62 -0.58
N THR A 190 0.28 -2.84 -1.47
CA THR A 190 0.76 -2.67 -2.84
C THR A 190 1.24 -1.24 -3.01
N THR A 191 2.51 -1.07 -3.35
CA THR A 191 3.11 0.25 -3.63
C THR A 191 3.67 0.29 -5.05
N ILE A 192 3.88 1.49 -5.60
CA ILE A 192 4.55 1.64 -6.89
C ILE A 192 6.06 1.62 -6.62
N GLY A 193 6.70 0.51 -6.96
CA GLY A 193 8.14 0.36 -6.90
C GLY A 193 8.82 0.87 -8.17
N THR A 194 10.06 1.35 -8.03
CA THR A 194 10.93 1.67 -9.18
C THR A 194 12.04 0.63 -9.25
N ILE A 195 12.07 -0.15 -10.33
CA ILE A 195 13.14 -1.11 -10.60
C ILE A 195 14.10 -0.47 -11.59
N VAL A 196 15.38 -0.46 -11.22
CA VAL A 196 16.46 0.02 -12.08
C VAL A 196 17.23 -1.18 -12.60
N THR A 197 17.16 -1.43 -13.90
CA THR A 197 17.90 -2.51 -14.54
C THR A 197 18.95 -1.95 -15.48
N ASN A 198 20.19 -2.42 -15.34
CA ASN A 198 21.26 -2.07 -16.26
C ASN A 198 21.28 -3.07 -17.42
N VAL A 199 20.69 -2.70 -18.55
CA VAL A 199 20.67 -3.54 -19.76
C VAL A 199 22.02 -3.44 -20.48
N PRO A 200 22.74 -4.57 -20.66
CA PRO A 200 24.00 -4.58 -21.40
C PRO A 200 23.80 -4.13 -22.85
N LYS A 201 24.71 -3.28 -23.35
CA LYS A 201 24.73 -2.96 -24.79
C LYS A 201 25.15 -4.19 -25.59
N THR A 202 24.45 -4.42 -26.70
CA THR A 202 24.76 -5.54 -27.60
C THR A 202 26.10 -5.33 -28.31
N ALA A 203 26.70 -6.41 -28.82
CA ALA A 203 27.94 -6.34 -29.59
C ALA A 203 27.82 -5.40 -30.81
N ALA A 204 26.68 -5.42 -31.50
CA ALA A 204 26.39 -4.55 -32.64
C ALA A 204 26.37 -3.06 -32.23
N GLN A 205 25.74 -2.73 -31.09
CA GLN A 205 25.71 -1.36 -30.56
C GLN A 205 27.11 -0.88 -30.16
N LYS A 206 27.90 -1.73 -29.48
CA LYS A 206 29.30 -1.44 -29.14
C LYS A 206 30.16 -1.22 -30.39
N LYS A 207 29.97 -2.04 -31.43
CA LYS A 207 30.67 -1.91 -32.73
C LYS A 207 30.30 -0.60 -33.43
N LYS A 208 29.02 -0.22 -33.44
CA LYS A 208 28.55 1.05 -34.00
C LYS A 208 29.16 2.25 -33.26
N ALA A 209 29.20 2.22 -31.92
CA ALA A 209 29.83 3.25 -31.11
C ALA A 209 31.33 3.37 -31.39
N LYS A 210 32.05 2.24 -31.51
CA LYS A 210 33.47 2.21 -31.87
C LYS A 210 33.72 2.80 -33.26
N LYS A 211 32.90 2.45 -34.25
CA LYS A 211 33.00 2.99 -35.62
C LYS A 211 32.80 4.51 -35.63
N ALA A 212 31.80 5.02 -34.91
CA ALA A 212 31.56 6.46 -34.78
C ALA A 212 32.73 7.19 -34.10
N TYR A 213 33.28 6.63 -33.02
CA TYR A 213 34.46 7.16 -32.35
C TYR A 213 35.67 7.25 -33.30
N SER A 214 35.97 6.17 -34.02
CA SER A 214 37.07 6.12 -34.99
C SER A 214 36.91 7.17 -36.10
N ALA A 215 35.70 7.35 -36.62
CA ALA A 215 35.40 8.36 -37.62
C ALA A 215 35.63 9.80 -37.09
N GLN A 216 35.14 10.09 -35.88
CA GLN A 216 35.36 11.39 -35.23
C GLN A 216 36.85 11.66 -34.98
N MET A 217 37.60 10.67 -34.49
CA MET A 217 39.04 10.79 -34.25
C MET A 217 39.83 10.99 -35.55
N SER A 218 39.47 10.29 -36.62
CA SER A 218 40.07 10.48 -37.95
C SER A 218 39.84 11.89 -38.48
N SER A 219 38.59 12.39 -38.38
CA SER A 219 38.25 13.77 -38.75
C SER A 219 39.00 14.80 -37.91
N ALA A 220 39.11 14.60 -36.60
CA ALA A 220 39.86 15.48 -35.71
C ALA A 220 41.36 15.52 -36.05
N ARG A 221 41.97 14.38 -36.39
CA ARG A 221 43.37 14.31 -36.84
C ARG A 221 43.58 15.04 -38.17
N LYS A 222 42.68 14.85 -39.15
CA LYS A 222 42.72 15.59 -40.42
C LYS A 222 42.60 17.10 -40.21
N ALA A 223 41.72 17.53 -39.32
CA ALA A 223 41.57 18.94 -38.96
C ALA A 223 42.83 19.51 -38.27
N LEU A 224 43.45 18.75 -37.36
CA LEU A 224 44.71 19.13 -36.73
C LEU A 224 45.82 19.29 -37.76
N LYS A 225 46.00 18.32 -38.68
CA LYS A 225 47.02 18.40 -39.74
C LYS A 225 46.82 19.65 -40.61
N LYS A 226 45.58 19.96 -41.01
CA LYS A 226 45.25 21.19 -41.75
C LYS A 226 45.54 22.45 -40.93
N ALA A 227 45.20 22.48 -39.65
CA ALA A 227 45.46 23.62 -38.78
C ALA A 227 46.96 23.84 -38.52
N LEU A 228 47.75 22.77 -38.36
CA LEU A 228 49.21 22.87 -38.23
C LEU A 228 49.87 23.37 -39.52
N LYS A 229 49.42 22.90 -40.69
CA LYS A 229 49.89 23.42 -41.99
C LYS A 229 49.62 24.92 -42.13
N LYS A 230 48.43 25.39 -41.70
CA LYS A 230 48.08 26.82 -41.70
C LYS A 230 48.82 27.64 -40.64
N ALA A 231 49.21 27.04 -39.53
CA ALA A 231 49.91 27.71 -38.44
C ALA A 231 51.40 27.97 -38.75
N GLY A 232 52.04 27.14 -39.59
CA GLY A 232 53.47 27.26 -39.89
C GLY A 232 54.34 27.18 -38.62
N LYS A 233 55.25 28.14 -38.44
CA LYS A 233 56.13 28.25 -37.25
C LYS A 233 55.54 29.10 -36.11
N ASP A 234 54.33 29.65 -36.27
CA ASP A 234 53.69 30.47 -35.24
C ASP A 234 53.31 29.62 -34.01
N LYS A 235 54.09 29.78 -32.94
CA LYS A 235 53.92 29.03 -31.68
C LYS A 235 52.52 29.19 -31.07
N ARG A 236 51.89 30.38 -31.19
CA ARG A 236 50.55 30.65 -30.62
C ARG A 236 49.48 29.87 -31.40
N LYS A 237 49.55 29.90 -32.74
CA LYS A 237 48.61 29.16 -33.61
C LYS A 237 48.77 27.64 -33.49
N VAL A 238 50.02 27.15 -33.35
CA VAL A 238 50.28 25.73 -33.08
C VAL A 238 49.69 25.29 -31.74
N LYS A 239 49.88 26.08 -30.67
CA LYS A 239 49.30 25.80 -29.34
C LYS A 239 47.77 25.78 -29.40
N ALA A 240 47.15 26.72 -30.09
CA ALA A 240 45.70 26.77 -30.28
C ALA A 240 45.14 25.55 -31.05
N ALA A 241 45.83 25.12 -32.10
CA ALA A 241 45.46 23.92 -32.87
C ALA A 241 45.52 22.64 -32.01
N LYS A 242 46.60 22.47 -31.23
CA LYS A 242 46.74 21.33 -30.29
C LYS A 242 45.67 21.35 -29.20
N LYS A 243 45.38 22.52 -28.59
CA LYS A 243 44.31 22.67 -27.58
C LYS A 243 42.94 22.28 -28.14
N THR A 244 42.65 22.69 -29.38
CA THR A 244 41.39 22.35 -30.06
C THR A 244 41.27 20.85 -30.32
N PHE A 245 42.36 20.19 -30.75
CA PHE A 245 42.38 18.75 -30.92
C PHE A 245 42.16 18.00 -29.59
N ALA A 246 42.84 18.41 -28.51
CA ALA A 246 42.65 17.83 -27.19
C ALA A 246 41.20 17.94 -26.71
N LYS A 247 40.53 19.08 -26.92
CA LYS A 247 39.09 19.25 -26.62
C LYS A 247 38.22 18.28 -27.42
N LYS A 248 38.48 18.11 -28.72
CA LYS A 248 37.75 17.16 -29.58
C LYS A 248 37.98 15.71 -29.16
N GLN A 249 39.22 15.36 -28.80
CA GLN A 249 39.56 14.03 -28.32
C GLN A 249 38.86 13.70 -26.99
N ARG A 250 38.86 14.63 -26.02
CA ARG A 250 38.16 14.47 -24.74
C ARG A 250 36.66 14.29 -24.94
N LYS A 251 36.03 15.11 -25.81
CA LYS A 251 34.60 14.96 -26.15
C LYS A 251 34.30 13.60 -26.77
N ALA A 252 35.09 13.17 -27.76
CA ALA A 252 34.89 11.88 -28.43
C ALA A 252 35.05 10.69 -27.46
N ARG A 253 36.02 10.75 -26.54
CA ARG A 253 36.21 9.72 -25.49
C ARG A 253 35.01 9.64 -24.55
N SER A 254 34.52 10.78 -24.07
CA SER A 254 33.34 10.84 -23.18
C SER A 254 32.09 10.26 -23.86
N VAL A 255 31.81 10.68 -25.10
CA VAL A 255 30.66 10.17 -25.86
C VAL A 255 30.78 8.66 -26.11
N TYR A 256 31.98 8.17 -26.45
CA TYR A 256 32.20 6.74 -26.64
C TYR A 256 32.03 5.94 -25.35
N ALA A 257 32.52 6.44 -24.21
CA ALA A 257 32.35 5.79 -22.91
C ALA A 257 30.87 5.63 -22.54
N VAL A 258 30.09 6.70 -22.68
CA VAL A 258 28.63 6.66 -22.45
C VAL A 258 27.95 5.68 -23.41
N ALA A 259 28.30 5.70 -24.70
CA ALA A 259 27.70 4.82 -25.70
C ALA A 259 28.07 3.33 -25.54
N ARG A 260 29.18 3.01 -24.86
CA ARG A 260 29.65 1.65 -24.61
C ARG A 260 29.10 1.06 -23.30
N ASN A 261 28.77 1.91 -22.33
CA ASN A 261 28.25 1.50 -21.03
C ASN A 261 26.81 1.02 -21.11
N ASN A 262 26.39 0.25 -20.10
CA ASN A 262 25.04 -0.32 -20.01
C ASN A 262 23.98 0.79 -20.02
N THR A 263 22.82 0.46 -20.59
CA THR A 263 21.66 1.36 -20.57
C THR A 263 20.95 1.17 -19.24
N ARG A 264 20.75 2.25 -18.50
CA ARG A 264 19.88 2.22 -17.33
C ARG A 264 18.42 2.27 -17.82
N VAL A 265 17.68 1.18 -17.62
CA VAL A 265 16.24 1.12 -17.84
C VAL A 265 15.58 1.25 -16.49
N VAL A 266 14.60 2.15 -16.42
CA VAL A 266 13.81 2.37 -15.22
C VAL A 266 12.40 1.91 -15.54
N THR A 267 11.93 0.92 -14.80
CA THR A 267 10.57 0.38 -14.91
C THR A 267 9.85 0.63 -13.60
N THR A 268 8.66 1.21 -13.67
CA THR A 268 7.77 1.38 -12.52
C THR A 268 6.65 0.35 -12.59
N GLY A 269 6.29 -0.24 -11.45
CA GLY A 269 5.25 -1.25 -11.40
C GLY A 269 4.76 -1.52 -9.98
N PRO A 270 3.61 -2.19 -9.83
CA PRO A 270 3.08 -2.56 -8.52
C PRO A 270 4.01 -3.58 -7.87
N VAL A 271 4.41 -3.30 -6.63
CA VAL A 271 5.14 -4.21 -5.76
C VAL A 271 4.23 -4.52 -4.58
N THR A 272 3.81 -5.79 -4.50
CA THR A 272 2.97 -6.28 -3.40
C THR A 272 3.84 -6.92 -2.33
N ARG A 273 3.73 -6.42 -1.10
CA ARG A 273 4.36 -7.01 0.08
C ARG A 273 3.30 -7.69 0.93
N LYS A 274 3.56 -8.95 1.32
CA LYS A 274 2.75 -9.70 2.28
C LYS A 274 3.53 -9.81 3.58
N THR A 275 2.93 -9.38 4.69
CA THR A 275 3.54 -9.45 6.03
C THR A 275 2.66 -10.32 6.92
N PRO A 276 3.15 -11.46 7.43
CA PRO A 276 2.34 -12.33 8.26
C PRO A 276 1.97 -11.64 9.59
N PHE A 277 0.82 -12.01 10.16
CA PHE A 277 0.39 -11.59 11.49
C PHE A 277 -0.41 -12.70 12.18
N THR A 278 -0.39 -12.62 13.51
CA THR A 278 -1.27 -13.34 14.43
C THR A 278 -1.67 -12.34 15.52
N THR A 279 -2.96 -12.23 15.80
CA THR A 279 -3.48 -11.37 16.87
C THR A 279 -4.72 -12.01 17.50
N ALA A 280 -4.95 -11.73 18.78
CA ALA A 280 -6.14 -12.16 19.48
C ALA A 280 -6.50 -11.13 20.55
N THR A 281 -7.79 -11.03 20.87
CA THR A 281 -8.28 -10.22 21.98
C THR A 281 -9.33 -10.99 22.77
N PRO A 282 -9.13 -11.19 24.08
CA PRO A 282 -10.21 -11.64 24.96
C PRO A 282 -11.12 -10.45 25.29
N TRP A 283 -12.38 -10.77 25.55
CA TRP A 283 -13.40 -9.97 26.21
C TRP A 283 -13.83 -10.79 27.42
N LEU A 284 -13.68 -10.18 28.60
CA LEU A 284 -13.97 -10.77 29.91
C LEU A 284 -15.19 -10.07 30.48
#